data_AF-A0A4P2V6H4-F1
#
_entry.id   AF-A0A4P2V6H4-F1
#
_cell.length_a   1.000
_cell.length_b   1.000
_cell.length_c   1.000
_cell.angle_alpha   90.00
_cell.angle_beta   90.00
_cell.angle_gamma   90.00
#
_symmetry.space_group_name_H-M   'P 1'
#
loop_
_entity.id
_entity.type
_entity.pdbx_description
1 polymer ?
#
loop_
_entity_poly.entity_id
_entity_poly.type
_entity_poly.pdbx_seq_one_letter_code
_entity_poly.pdbx_strand_id
1 'polypeptide(L)'
;GVSHTEAEAKAEAEQITVKDGPDDTGNYYDRPGKLSDYFPSPYPNEEAARAANNGAYPPDLSYIVSARKGGEDYIFSLLTGYHEAPAGVVLREGQYFNPYFPGGAISMAQVLYNEVIEYEDGTPPTQSQLAKDVATFLKWTSEPEHDDRKQLLIKVIGILGFLTVISY
;
A
#
# COMPACT_ATOMS: atom_id res chain seq x y z
N GLY A 1 17.37 -2.40 -3.95
CA GLY A 1 17.47 -3.11 -5.24
C GLY A 1 16.13 -3.55 -5.79
N VAL A 2 15.07 -2.76 -5.56
CA VAL A 2 13.74 -2.93 -6.19
C VAL A 2 13.35 -1.58 -6.76
N SER A 3 13.00 -0.62 -5.89
CA SER A 3 12.76 0.79 -6.25
C SER A 3 13.96 1.69 -5.97
N HIS A 4 14.63 1.49 -4.83
CA HIS A 4 15.76 2.31 -4.38
C HIS A 4 17.10 1.56 -4.37
N THR A 5 18.20 2.30 -4.44
CA THR A 5 19.54 1.83 -4.08
C THR A 5 19.66 1.61 -2.56
N GLU A 6 20.73 0.93 -2.13
CA GLU A 6 20.98 0.70 -0.70
C GLU A 6 21.23 2.02 0.05
N ALA A 7 21.94 2.96 -0.57
CA ALA A 7 22.24 4.27 0.03
C ALA A 7 20.98 5.12 0.21
N GLU A 8 20.10 5.16 -0.79
CA GLU A 8 18.81 5.87 -0.72
C GLU A 8 17.90 5.26 0.35
N ALA A 9 17.71 3.93 0.34
CA ALA A 9 16.87 3.26 1.33
C ALA A 9 17.40 3.44 2.76
N LYS A 10 18.73 3.48 2.93
CA LYS A 10 19.35 3.73 4.23
C LYS A 10 19.10 5.17 4.68
N ALA A 11 19.26 6.14 3.78
CA ALA A 11 19.00 7.54 4.08
C ALA A 11 17.52 7.77 4.45
N GLU A 12 16.57 7.08 3.80
CA GLU A 12 15.15 7.14 4.14
C GLU A 12 14.87 6.50 5.51
N ALA A 13 15.47 5.33 5.81
CA ALA A 13 15.31 4.68 7.11
C ALA A 13 15.87 5.53 8.26
N GLU A 14 16.96 6.27 8.06
CA GLU A 14 17.55 7.13 9.08
C GLU A 14 16.67 8.35 9.43
N GLN A 15 15.69 8.71 8.59
CA GLN A 15 14.76 9.81 8.87
C GLN A 15 13.72 9.48 9.94
N ILE A 16 13.45 8.18 10.17
CA ILE A 16 12.50 7.74 11.19
C ILE A 16 13.19 7.47 12.52
N THR A 17 12.47 7.73 13.61
CA THR A 17 12.90 7.37 14.96
C THR A 17 12.28 6.04 15.35
N VAL A 18 13.13 5.09 15.76
CA VAL A 18 12.74 3.74 16.16
C VAL A 18 13.12 3.53 17.62
N LYS A 19 12.16 3.05 18.40
CA LYS A 19 12.39 2.67 19.80
C LYS A 19 13.07 1.30 19.87
N ASP A 20 14.18 1.21 20.60
CA ASP A 20 14.99 0.01 20.77
C ASP A 20 15.34 -0.22 22.25
N GLY A 21 15.91 -1.37 22.58
CA GLY A 21 16.35 -1.74 23.92
C GLY A 21 15.80 -3.08 24.42
N PRO A 22 16.04 -3.42 25.70
CA PRO A 22 16.68 -2.57 26.71
C PRO A 22 18.21 -2.45 26.59
N ASP A 23 18.77 -1.36 27.10
CA ASP A 23 20.21 -1.16 27.30
C ASP A 23 20.75 -1.91 28.54
N ASP A 24 22.03 -1.72 28.86
CA ASP A 24 22.71 -2.34 30.01
C ASP A 24 22.17 -1.88 31.39
N THR A 25 21.40 -0.80 31.41
CA THR A 25 20.68 -0.29 32.58
C THR A 25 19.20 -0.67 32.62
N GLY A 26 18.72 -1.41 31.61
CA GLY A 26 17.32 -1.85 31.51
C GLY A 26 16.39 -0.82 30.86
N ASN A 27 16.92 0.27 30.30
CA ASN A 27 16.12 1.35 29.71
C ASN A 27 15.94 1.16 28.21
N TYR A 28 14.78 1.56 27.70
CA TYR A 28 14.54 1.67 26.25
C TYR A 28 14.99 3.05 25.77
N TYR A 29 15.52 3.12 24.55
CA TYR A 29 16.03 4.33 23.95
C TYR A 29 15.55 4.48 22.51
N ASP A 30 15.61 5.71 22.00
CA ASP A 30 15.26 6.01 20.61
C ASP A 30 16.53 6.10 19.77
N ARG A 31 16.48 5.55 18.56
CA ARG A 31 17.58 5.63 17.58
C ARG A 31 17.07 5.93 16.17
N PRO A 32 17.94 6.41 15.27
CA PRO A 32 17.64 6.42 13.85
C PRO A 32 17.31 5.01 13.34
N GLY A 33 16.40 4.94 12.38
CA GLY A 33 16.05 3.68 11.73
C GLY A 33 17.22 3.10 10.92
N LYS A 34 17.15 1.80 10.67
CA LYS A 34 18.08 1.04 9.83
C LYS A 34 17.30 0.20 8.83
N LEU A 35 17.97 -0.30 7.78
CA LEU A 35 17.37 -1.09 6.70
C LEU A 35 16.59 -2.33 7.16
N SER A 36 16.88 -2.88 8.34
CA SER A 36 16.19 -4.05 8.87
C SER A 36 14.93 -3.71 9.67
N ASP A 37 14.66 -2.42 9.94
CA ASP A 37 13.44 -2.01 10.63
C ASP A 37 12.25 -2.01 9.65
N TYR A 38 11.08 -2.34 10.17
CA TYR A 38 9.83 -2.25 9.40
C TYR A 38 9.36 -0.81 9.28
N PHE A 39 8.41 -0.58 8.35
CA PHE A 39 7.71 0.70 8.28
C PHE A 39 6.99 1.00 9.61
N PRO A 40 7.08 2.25 10.10
CA PRO A 40 6.49 2.61 11.38
C PRO A 40 4.96 2.59 11.29
N SER A 41 4.32 2.06 12.33
CA SER A 41 2.86 2.13 12.44
C SER A 41 2.43 3.57 12.76
N PRO A 42 1.42 4.13 12.07
CA PRO A 42 0.92 5.47 12.36
C PRO A 42 0.21 5.57 13.71
N TYR A 43 -0.25 4.43 14.25
CA TYR A 43 -0.95 4.36 15.53
C TYR A 43 -0.32 3.27 16.42
N PRO A 44 -0.30 3.45 17.75
CA PRO A 44 0.26 2.46 18.66
C PRO A 44 -0.60 1.19 18.80
N ASN A 45 -1.92 1.29 18.55
CA ASN A 45 -2.88 0.19 18.61
C ASN A 45 -4.17 0.51 17.83
N GLU A 46 -5.04 -0.48 17.71
CA GLU A 46 -6.31 -0.38 16.99
C GLU A 46 -7.27 0.65 17.61
N GLU A 47 -7.32 0.73 18.94
CA GLU A 47 -8.20 1.65 19.66
C GLU A 47 -7.82 3.11 19.37
N ALA A 48 -6.54 3.43 19.35
CA ALA A 48 -6.03 4.75 18.98
C ALA A 48 -6.35 5.08 17.52
N ALA A 49 -6.20 4.10 16.62
CA ALA A 49 -6.54 4.27 15.21
C ALA A 49 -8.04 4.54 15.02
N ARG A 50 -8.92 3.80 15.71
CA ARG A 50 -10.38 4.02 15.68
C ARG A 50 -10.77 5.37 16.26
N ALA A 51 -10.18 5.76 17.39
CA ALA A 51 -10.44 7.05 18.02
C ALA A 51 -10.08 8.21 17.08
N ALA A 52 -8.98 8.10 16.33
CA ALA A 52 -8.54 9.12 15.37
C ALA A 52 -9.40 9.17 14.09
N ASN A 53 -10.14 8.11 13.75
CA ASN A 53 -10.85 7.96 12.47
C ASN A 53 -12.37 7.74 12.65
N ASN A 54 -13.00 8.42 13.63
CA ASN A 54 -14.44 8.37 13.87
C ASN A 54 -15.00 6.94 14.07
N GLY A 55 -14.23 6.08 14.74
CA GLY A 55 -14.58 4.69 15.02
C GLY A 55 -14.21 3.69 13.92
N ALA A 56 -13.86 4.17 12.72
CA ALA A 56 -13.37 3.32 11.64
C ALA A 56 -11.90 2.93 11.87
N TYR A 57 -11.55 1.69 11.55
CA TYR A 57 -10.16 1.23 11.63
C TYR A 57 -9.55 1.17 10.22
N PRO A 58 -8.53 1.99 9.93
CA PRO A 58 -7.77 1.87 8.69
C PRO A 58 -7.12 0.49 8.61
N PRO A 59 -7.41 -0.32 7.59
CA PRO A 59 -6.79 -1.64 7.46
C PRO A 59 -5.30 -1.50 7.14
N ASP A 60 -4.50 -2.48 7.58
CA ASP A 60 -3.13 -2.62 7.14
C ASP A 60 -3.06 -2.81 5.61
N LEU A 61 -2.11 -2.13 4.97
CA LEU A 61 -2.02 -2.09 3.51
C LEU A 61 -1.08 -3.13 2.92
N SER A 62 -0.33 -3.87 3.74
CA SER A 62 0.71 -4.81 3.27
C SER A 62 0.16 -5.81 2.25
N TYR A 63 -1.03 -6.37 2.53
CA TYR A 63 -1.71 -7.37 1.69
C TYR A 63 -3.03 -6.88 1.08
N ILE A 64 -3.29 -5.57 1.06
CA ILE A 64 -4.64 -5.06 0.73
C ILE A 64 -5.08 -5.42 -0.69
N VAL A 65 -4.13 -5.51 -1.63
CA VAL A 65 -4.40 -5.91 -3.01
C VAL A 65 -4.86 -7.37 -3.06
N SER A 66 -4.16 -8.28 -2.39
CA SER A 66 -4.59 -9.69 -2.34
C SER A 66 -5.83 -9.91 -1.46
N ALA A 67 -6.08 -9.02 -0.48
CA ALA A 67 -7.19 -9.13 0.46
C ALA A 67 -8.52 -8.54 -0.05
N ARG A 68 -8.57 -7.98 -1.27
CA ARG A 68 -9.78 -7.42 -1.87
C ARG A 68 -10.01 -8.00 -3.25
N LYS A 69 -11.27 -8.34 -3.53
CA LYS A 69 -11.66 -8.82 -4.86
C LYS A 69 -11.43 -7.71 -5.89
N GLY A 70 -10.76 -8.05 -6.97
CA GLY A 70 -10.37 -7.09 -8.01
C GLY A 70 -8.97 -6.49 -7.81
N GLY A 71 -8.32 -6.72 -6.68
CA GLY A 71 -6.92 -6.35 -6.49
C GLY A 71 -6.61 -4.89 -6.75
N GLU A 72 -5.55 -4.65 -7.51
CA GLU A 72 -5.07 -3.34 -7.91
C GLU A 72 -6.13 -2.52 -8.68
N ASP A 73 -6.99 -3.16 -9.48
CA ASP A 73 -8.08 -2.49 -10.20
C ASP A 73 -9.13 -1.91 -9.24
N TYR A 74 -9.42 -2.66 -8.17
CA TYR A 74 -10.31 -2.19 -7.10
C TYR A 74 -9.71 -0.99 -6.37
N ILE A 75 -8.41 -1.04 -6.03
CA ILE A 75 -7.73 0.06 -5.33
C ILE A 75 -7.69 1.32 -6.21
N PHE A 76 -7.33 1.19 -7.49
CA PHE A 76 -7.32 2.30 -8.43
C PHE A 76 -8.70 2.94 -8.57
N SER A 77 -9.74 2.12 -8.76
CA SER A 77 -11.12 2.59 -8.90
C SER A 77 -11.61 3.25 -7.61
N LEU A 78 -11.25 2.70 -6.44
CA LEU A 78 -11.60 3.29 -5.15
C LEU A 78 -10.97 4.68 -4.98
N LEU A 79 -9.67 4.83 -5.27
CA LEU A 79 -8.95 6.08 -5.06
C LEU A 79 -9.35 7.19 -6.05
N THR A 80 -9.79 6.82 -7.25
CA THR A 80 -10.22 7.77 -8.30
C THR A 80 -11.73 7.99 -8.36
N GLY A 81 -12.53 7.12 -7.73
CA GLY A 81 -13.99 7.08 -7.83
C GLY A 81 -14.77 7.88 -6.79
N TYR A 82 -14.14 8.84 -6.10
CA TYR A 82 -14.86 9.72 -5.18
C TYR A 82 -15.77 10.68 -5.93
N HIS A 83 -17.03 10.79 -5.49
CA HIS A 83 -18.04 11.64 -6.12
C HIS A 83 -19.16 12.00 -5.14
N GLU A 84 -20.00 12.96 -5.51
CA GLU A 84 -21.15 13.34 -4.69
C GLU A 84 -22.18 12.20 -4.59
N ALA A 85 -22.81 12.10 -3.42
CA ALA A 85 -23.82 11.09 -3.18
C ALA A 85 -25.06 11.33 -4.09
N PRO A 86 -25.56 10.30 -4.79
CA PRO A 86 -26.75 10.44 -5.62
C PRO A 86 -27.98 10.69 -4.74
N ALA A 87 -29.03 11.22 -5.36
CA ALA A 87 -30.28 11.52 -4.66
C ALA A 87 -30.82 10.28 -3.92
N GLY A 88 -31.14 10.45 -2.63
CA GLY A 88 -31.68 9.39 -1.77
C GLY A 88 -30.63 8.63 -0.93
N VAL A 89 -29.33 8.86 -1.15
CA VAL A 89 -28.28 8.30 -0.29
C VAL A 89 -27.99 9.25 0.88
N VAL A 90 -28.22 8.77 2.11
CA VAL A 90 -27.91 9.52 3.33
C VAL A 90 -26.63 8.96 3.94
N LEU A 91 -25.59 9.78 3.98
CA LEU A 91 -24.31 9.46 4.63
C LEU A 91 -24.34 9.90 6.09
N ARG A 92 -23.65 9.16 6.96
CA ARG A 92 -23.38 9.62 8.33
C ARG A 92 -22.28 10.67 8.31
N GLU A 93 -22.21 11.46 9.38
CA GLU A 93 -21.11 12.39 9.58
C GLU A 93 -19.75 11.65 9.53
N GLY A 94 -18.80 12.20 8.78
CA GLY A 94 -17.49 11.58 8.54
C GLY A 94 -17.48 10.45 7.52
N GLN A 95 -18.61 10.15 6.84
CA GLN A 95 -18.65 9.25 5.70
C GLN A 95 -18.69 10.00 4.37
N TYR A 96 -18.08 9.39 3.35
CA TYR A 96 -17.97 9.89 1.99
C TYR A 96 -18.58 8.87 1.02
N PHE A 97 -19.06 9.34 -0.12
CA PHE A 97 -19.63 8.46 -1.13
C PHE A 97 -18.58 7.95 -2.11
N ASN A 98 -18.56 6.63 -2.33
CA ASN A 98 -17.70 5.97 -3.30
C ASN A 98 -18.42 4.72 -3.83
N PRO A 99 -18.65 4.59 -5.16
CA PRO A 99 -19.54 3.57 -5.69
C PRO A 99 -18.85 2.19 -5.73
N TYR A 100 -17.51 2.18 -5.69
CA TYR A 100 -16.70 0.96 -5.65
C TYR A 100 -16.61 0.41 -4.25
N PHE A 101 -16.78 1.24 -3.21
CA PHE A 101 -16.79 0.76 -1.83
C PHE A 101 -18.10 -0.01 -1.53
N PRO A 102 -18.03 -1.21 -0.91
CA PRO A 102 -19.23 -1.96 -0.56
C PRO A 102 -20.19 -1.14 0.32
N GLY A 103 -21.41 -0.94 -0.16
CA GLY A 103 -22.43 -0.13 0.52
C GLY A 103 -22.36 1.37 0.23
N GLY A 104 -21.43 1.83 -0.60
CA GLY A 104 -21.36 3.22 -1.09
C GLY A 104 -20.81 4.24 -0.10
N ALA A 105 -20.85 3.98 1.21
CA ALA A 105 -20.40 4.90 2.25
C ALA A 105 -19.07 4.45 2.85
N ILE A 106 -18.00 5.22 2.63
CA ILE A 106 -16.65 4.96 3.16
C ILE A 106 -16.24 6.00 4.20
N SER A 107 -15.53 5.61 5.25
CA SER A 107 -15.02 6.54 6.29
C SER A 107 -13.64 7.15 5.97
N MET A 108 -13.14 6.94 4.75
CA MET A 108 -11.89 7.51 4.26
C MET A 108 -12.21 8.72 3.39
N ALA A 109 -11.67 9.88 3.74
CA ALA A 109 -11.76 11.07 2.89
C ALA A 109 -11.00 10.86 1.58
N GLN A 110 -11.34 11.62 0.54
CA GLN A 110 -10.51 11.66 -0.65
C GLN A 110 -9.15 12.27 -0.29
N VAL A 111 -8.07 11.54 -0.56
CA VAL A 111 -6.70 11.96 -0.25
C VAL A 111 -5.87 12.28 -1.49
N LEU A 112 -6.27 11.77 -2.66
CA LEU A 112 -5.59 12.02 -3.91
C LEU A 112 -6.31 13.11 -4.70
N TYR A 113 -5.55 14.17 -4.98
CA TYR A 113 -5.92 15.29 -5.82
C TYR A 113 -4.77 15.55 -6.79
N ASN A 114 -5.04 16.28 -7.87
CA ASN A 114 -3.96 16.72 -8.77
C ASN A 114 -2.95 17.58 -7.98
N GLU A 115 -1.66 17.35 -8.22
CA GLU A 115 -0.55 18.15 -7.68
C GLU A 115 -0.41 18.09 -6.15
N VAL A 116 -0.86 16.99 -5.52
CA VAL A 116 -0.71 16.78 -4.06
C VAL A 116 0.73 16.47 -3.63
N ILE A 117 1.57 15.99 -4.55
CA ILE A 117 3.01 15.78 -4.37
C ILE A 117 3.76 16.21 -5.63
N GLU A 118 5.07 16.38 -5.51
CA GLU A 118 5.99 16.56 -6.63
C GLU A 118 6.79 15.28 -6.83
N TYR A 119 6.80 14.72 -8.04
CA TYR A 119 7.65 13.57 -8.36
C TYR A 119 9.09 14.01 -8.60
N GLU A 120 10.06 13.26 -8.07
CA GLU A 120 11.49 13.51 -8.26
C GLU A 120 11.93 13.38 -9.73
N ASP A 121 11.22 12.56 -10.53
CA ASP A 121 11.50 12.31 -11.94
C ASP A 121 10.82 13.31 -12.90
N GLY A 122 10.04 14.25 -12.36
CA GLY A 122 9.31 15.26 -13.14
C GLY A 122 8.01 14.76 -13.80
N THR A 123 7.53 13.56 -13.46
CA THR A 123 6.23 13.07 -13.91
C THR A 123 5.10 14.01 -13.44
N PRO A 124 4.12 14.38 -14.29
CA PRO A 124 2.99 15.21 -13.87
C PRO A 124 2.12 14.50 -12.81
N PRO A 125 1.95 15.07 -11.60
CA PRO A 125 1.23 14.44 -10.49
C PRO A 125 -0.29 14.56 -10.60
N THR A 126 -0.86 14.00 -11.66
CA THR A 126 -2.33 13.89 -11.79
C THR A 126 -2.90 12.84 -10.83
N GLN A 127 -4.14 13.00 -10.39
CA GLN A 127 -4.83 12.07 -9.49
C GLN A 127 -4.77 10.62 -9.99
N SER A 128 -5.02 10.41 -11.29
CA SER A 128 -4.94 9.09 -11.91
C SER A 128 -3.53 8.51 -11.93
N GLN A 129 -2.51 9.35 -12.14
CA GLN A 129 -1.11 8.91 -12.11
C GLN A 129 -0.72 8.45 -10.69
N LEU A 130 -1.06 9.25 -9.68
CA LEU A 130 -0.84 8.93 -8.28
C LEU A 130 -1.55 7.62 -7.88
N ALA A 131 -2.82 7.48 -8.24
CA ALA A 131 -3.59 6.27 -7.93
C ALA A 131 -2.99 5.02 -8.59
N LYS A 132 -2.50 5.14 -9.82
CA LYS A 132 -1.84 4.04 -10.55
C LYS A 132 -0.54 3.64 -9.87
N ASP A 133 0.28 4.61 -9.46
CA ASP A 133 1.59 4.34 -8.87
C ASP A 133 1.43 3.74 -7.47
N VAL A 134 0.51 4.26 -6.66
CA VAL A 134 0.16 3.69 -5.35
C VAL A 134 -0.39 2.26 -5.50
N ALA A 135 -1.30 2.01 -6.45
CA ALA A 135 -1.83 0.67 -6.67
C ALA A 135 -0.74 -0.33 -7.11
N THR A 136 0.21 0.13 -7.92
CA THR A 136 1.35 -0.68 -8.38
C THR A 136 2.31 -0.97 -7.22
N PHE A 137 2.60 0.02 -6.38
CA PHE A 137 3.39 -0.17 -5.17
C PHE A 137 2.72 -1.17 -4.21
N LEU A 138 1.42 -1.04 -3.96
CA LEU A 138 0.67 -1.96 -3.10
C LEU A 138 0.56 -3.38 -3.69
N LYS A 139 0.61 -3.52 -5.02
CA LYS A 139 0.72 -4.83 -5.66
C LYS A 139 2.05 -5.47 -5.32
N TRP A 140 3.15 -4.72 -5.38
CA TRP A 140 4.47 -5.20 -4.98
C TRP A 140 4.52 -5.53 -3.49
N THR A 141 3.95 -4.73 -2.60
CA THR A 141 3.94 -5.05 -1.15
C THR A 141 3.18 -6.34 -0.85
N SER A 142 2.10 -6.61 -1.61
CA SER A 142 1.29 -7.81 -1.43
C SER A 142 1.93 -9.07 -2.04
N GLU A 143 2.69 -8.92 -3.12
CA GLU A 143 3.33 -10.02 -3.87
C GLU A 143 4.77 -9.65 -4.28
N PRO A 144 5.73 -9.56 -3.35
CA PRO A 144 7.10 -9.17 -3.65
C PRO A 144 7.81 -10.20 -4.55
N GLU A 145 7.34 -11.45 -4.60
CA GLU A 145 7.87 -12.52 -5.43
C GLU A 145 7.31 -12.54 -6.87
N HIS A 146 6.44 -11.59 -7.22
CA HIS A 146 5.69 -11.56 -8.48
C HIS A 146 6.58 -11.76 -9.72
N ASP A 147 7.70 -11.04 -9.80
CA ASP A 147 8.58 -11.06 -10.97
C ASP A 147 9.35 -12.38 -11.07
N ASP A 148 9.95 -12.83 -9.97
CA ASP A 148 10.66 -14.12 -9.89
C ASP A 148 9.72 -15.30 -10.17
N ARG A 149 8.49 -15.25 -9.64
CA ARG A 149 7.45 -16.25 -9.88
C ARG A 149 7.08 -16.33 -11.36
N LYS A 150 6.94 -15.20 -12.06
CA LYS A 150 6.65 -15.19 -13.50
C LYS A 150 7.84 -15.67 -14.34
N GLN A 151 9.05 -15.28 -13.98
CA GLN A 151 10.25 -15.79 -14.65
C GLN A 151 10.41 -17.32 -14.48
N LEU A 152 10.17 -17.83 -13.27
CA LEU A 152 10.19 -19.27 -13.01
C LEU A 152 9.09 -19.98 -13.81
N LEU A 153 7.89 -19.42 -13.87
CA LEU A 153 6.77 -20.00 -14.63
C LEU A 153 7.12 -20.18 -16.11
N ILE A 154 7.73 -19.16 -16.74
CA ILE A 154 8.16 -19.24 -18.15
C ILE A 154 9.18 -20.37 -18.35
N LYS A 155 10.16 -20.50 -17.45
CA LYS A 155 11.17 -21.58 -17.50
C LYS A 155 10.51 -22.96 -17.35
N VAL A 156 9.60 -23.10 -16.38
CA VAL A 156 8.90 -24.36 -16.09
C VAL A 156 8.01 -24.77 -17.26
N ILE A 157 7.21 -23.87 -17.82
CA ILE A 157 6.36 -24.16 -18.98
C ILE A 157 7.21 -24.56 -20.20
N GLY A 158 8.33 -23.87 -20.44
CA GLY A 158 9.24 -24.22 -21.53
C GLY A 158 9.81 -25.64 -21.40
N ILE A 159 10.31 -25.98 -20.21
CA ILE A 159 10.86 -27.31 -19.93
C ILE A 159 9.76 -28.39 -20.01
N LEU A 160 8.62 -28.17 -19.38
CA LEU A 160 7.51 -29.14 -19.38
C LEU A 160 6.92 -29.32 -20.78
N GLY A 161 6.80 -28.25 -21.57
CA GLY A 161 6.35 -28.33 -22.96
C GLY A 161 7.30 -29.19 -23.81
N PHE A 162 8.60 -28.98 -23.68
CA PHE A 162 9.61 -29.80 -24.36
C PHE A 162 9.57 -31.26 -23.91
N LEU A 163 9.51 -31.51 -22.60
CA LEU A 163 9.41 -32.87 -22.05
C LEU A 163 8.14 -33.59 -22.51
N THR A 164 7.00 -32.88 -22.56
CA THR A 164 5.73 -33.43 -23.04
C THR A 164 5.86 -33.93 -24.48
N VAL A 165 6.49 -33.14 -25.35
CA VAL A 165 6.71 -33.51 -26.77
C VAL A 165 7.64 -34.72 -26.89
N ILE A 166 8.67 -34.84 -26.06
CA ILE A 166 9.59 -35.99 -26.10
C ILE A 166 8.94 -37.26 -25.54
N SER A 167 8.08 -37.13 -24.53
CA SER A 167 7.46 -38.26 -23.85
C SER A 167 6.29 -38.89 -24.60
N TYR A 168 5.73 -38.19 -25.58
CA TYR A 168 4.59 -38.63 -26.40
C TYR A 168 5.07 -39.27 -27.71
#